data_AF-A0A2W1MM97-F1
#
_entry.id   AF-A0A2W1MM97-F1
#
_cell.length_a   1.000
_cell.length_b   1.000
_cell.length_c   1.000
_cell.angle_alpha   90.00
_cell.angle_beta   90.00
_cell.angle_gamma   90.00
#
_symmetry.space_group_name_H-M   'P 1'
#
loop_
_entity.id
_entity.type
_entity.pdbx_description
1 polymer ?
#
loop_
_entity_poly.entity_id
_entity_poly.type
_entity_poly.pdbx_seq_one_letter_code
_entity_poly.pdbx_strand_id
1 'polypeptide(L)' 'MGLLSHMKWKTTTVLDLVEDAESTDAEALDVVHLELDSGKDFVVAVVTGERAAKAAELLERLRLGEEL' A
#
# COMPACT_ATOMS: atom_id res chain seq x y z
N MET A 1 -11.45 4.00 8.47
CA MET A 1 -10.16 3.83 9.19
C MET A 1 -9.27 2.98 8.31
N GLY A 2 -7.97 3.28 8.22
CA GLY A 2 -7.07 2.69 7.22
C GLY A 2 -6.62 1.26 7.57
N LEU A 3 -6.52 0.40 6.55
CA LEU A 3 -6.11 -1.01 6.63
C LEU A 3 -4.74 -1.18 7.31
N LEU A 4 -3.81 -0.28 7.04
CA LEU A 4 -2.43 -0.32 7.53
C LEU A 4 -2.28 0.25 8.94
N SER A 5 -3.21 1.13 9.35
CA SER A 5 -3.16 1.80 10.65
C SER A 5 -3.44 0.86 11.83
N HIS A 6 -4.06 -0.30 11.59
CA HIS A 6 -4.39 -1.29 12.61
C HIS A 6 -3.40 -2.47 12.66
N MET A 7 -2.44 -2.54 11.75
CA MET A 7 -1.56 -3.70 11.62
C MET A 7 -0.41 -3.71 12.63
N LYS A 8 -0.16 -4.89 13.21
CA LYS A 8 1.03 -5.17 13.99
C LYS A 8 2.15 -5.60 13.05
N TRP A 9 2.77 -4.62 12.40
CA TRP A 9 3.83 -4.74 11.39
C TRP A 9 4.95 -5.76 11.66
N LYS A 10 5.29 -6.02 12.93
CA LYS A 10 6.28 -7.05 13.31
C LYS A 10 5.83 -8.50 13.07
N THR A 11 4.53 -8.72 12.89
CA THR A 11 3.90 -10.05 12.83
C THR A 11 2.98 -10.21 11.64
N THR A 12 2.50 -9.11 11.06
CA THR A 12 1.58 -9.13 9.94
C THR A 12 2.34 -9.33 8.65
N THR A 13 1.98 -10.38 7.90
CA THR A 13 2.56 -10.67 6.59
C THR A 13 1.83 -9.90 5.50
N VAL A 14 2.43 -9.83 4.31
CA VAL A 14 1.75 -9.27 3.12
C VAL A 14 0.47 -10.06 2.80
N LEU A 15 0.42 -11.36 3.13
CA LEU A 15 -0.75 -12.20 2.91
C LEU A 15 -1.92 -11.79 3.82
N ASP A 16 -1.67 -11.57 5.11
CA ASP A 16 -2.69 -11.05 6.04
C ASP A 16 -3.26 -9.71 5.55
N LEU A 17 -2.42 -8.92 4.88
CA LEU A 17 -2.76 -7.62 4.29
C LEU A 17 -3.72 -7.75 3.11
N VAL A 18 -3.53 -8.78 2.28
CA VAL A 18 -4.45 -9.11 1.19
C VAL A 18 -5.76 -9.64 1.74
N GLU A 19 -5.73 -10.54 2.73
CA GLU A 19 -6.94 -11.10 3.33
C GLU A 19 -7.82 -10.04 4.02
N ASP A 20 -7.20 -9.06 4.71
CA ASP A 20 -7.93 -7.94 5.34
C ASP A 20 -8.54 -6.99 4.30
N ALA A 21 -7.82 -6.77 3.19
CA ALA A 21 -8.29 -6.00 2.05
C ALA A 21 -9.44 -6.69 1.30
N GLU A 22 -9.39 -8.02 1.12
CA GLU A 22 -10.48 -8.81 0.51
C GLU A 22 -11.71 -8.89 1.41
N SER A 23 -11.50 -8.90 2.73
CA SER A 23 -12.58 -8.93 3.72
C SER A 23 -13.28 -7.57 3.90
N THR A 24 -12.68 -6.50 3.37
CA THR A 24 -13.18 -5.13 3.50
C THR A 24 -13.62 -4.60 2.14
N ASP A 25 -14.93 -4.46 1.92
CA ASP A 25 -15.54 -3.88 0.70
C ASP A 25 -15.31 -2.35 0.56
N ALA A 26 -14.28 -1.81 1.20
CA ALA A 26 -14.01 -0.39 1.23
C ALA A 26 -12.92 -0.02 0.21
N GLU A 27 -13.19 1.03 -0.56
CA GLU A 27 -12.15 1.74 -1.29
C GLU A 27 -11.20 2.41 -0.28
N ALA A 28 -9.93 2.00 -0.27
CA ALA A 28 -8.93 2.50 0.66
C ALA A 28 -7.67 2.92 -0.10
N LEU A 29 -7.10 4.06 0.31
CA LEU A 29 -5.73 4.46 0.02
C LEU A 29 -5.04 4.59 1.37
N ASP A 30 -4.13 3.67 1.67
CA ASP A 30 -3.38 3.70 2.92
C ASP A 30 -1.89 3.61 2.61
N VAL A 31 -1.09 4.45 3.26
CA VAL A 31 0.34 4.56 3.02
C VAL A 31 1.06 4.58 4.35
N VAL A 32 2.02 3.67 4.52
CA VAL A 32 2.85 3.62 5.71
C VAL A 32 4.32 3.74 5.34
N HIS A 33 4.97 4.60 6.10
CA HIS A 33 6.39 4.85 6.06
C HIS A 33 7.07 4.13 7.22
N LEU A 34 8.02 3.26 6.90
CA LEU A 34 8.81 2.48 7.83
C LEU A 34 10.28 2.87 7.68
N GLU A 35 10.88 3.35 8.75
CA GLU A 35 12.33 3.51 8.82
C GLU A 35 12.95 2.15 9.15
N LEU A 36 13.81 1.64 8.28
CA LEU A 36 14.52 0.38 8.51
C LEU A 36 15.74 0.63 9.40
N ASP A 37 16.12 -0.35 10.21
CA ASP A 37 17.33 -0.31 11.05
C ASP A 37 18.63 -0.07 10.25
N SER A 38 18.57 -0.22 8.92
CA SER A 38 19.66 0.13 7.99
C SER A 38 19.78 1.63 7.67
N GLY A 39 18.93 2.48 8.25
CA GLY A 39 18.84 3.92 7.94
C GLY A 39 18.22 4.21 6.58
N LYS A 40 17.48 3.25 6.02
CA LYS A 40 16.77 3.39 4.75
C LYS A 40 15.28 3.48 5.01
N ASP A 41 14.63 4.33 4.23
CA ASP A 41 13.19 4.48 4.25
C ASP A 41 12.52 3.41 3.37
N PHE A 42 11.45 2.82 3.89
CA PHE A 42 10.62 1.85 3.20
C PHE A 42 9.16 2.30 3.24
N VAL A 43 8.56 2.50 2.08
CA VAL A 43 7.16 2.95 1.96
C VAL A 43 6.32 1.81 1.38
N VAL A 44 5.21 1.52 2.04
CA VAL A 44 4.19 0.59 1.55
C VAL A 44 2.89 1.37 1.33
N ALA A 45 2.34 1.29 0.12
CA ALA A 45 1.05 1.86 -0.21
C ALA A 45 0.09 0.74 -0.61
N VAL A 46 -1.13 0.79 -0.07
CA VAL A 46 -2.23 -0.13 -0.36
C VAL A 46 -3.35 0.68 -0.97
N VAL A 47 -3.78 0.25 -2.16
CA VAL A 47 -4.87 0.87 -2.89
C VAL A 47 -5.88 -0.22 -3.22
N THR A 48 -7.11 -0.08 -2.74
CA THR A 48 -8.22 -1.01 -3.02
C THR A 48 -9.38 -0.27 -3.70
N GLY A 49 -10.18 -0.99 -4.48
CA GLY A 49 -11.33 -0.44 -5.21
C GLY A 49 -11.10 -0.26 -6.71
N GLU A 50 -12.09 0.29 -7.40
CA GLU A 50 -12.12 0.40 -8.87
C GLU A 50 -10.98 1.27 -9.42
N ARG A 51 -10.46 2.19 -8.59
CA ARG A 51 -9.36 3.09 -8.97
C ARG A 51 -7.97 2.50 -8.76
N ALA A 52 -7.85 1.33 -8.14
CA ALA A 52 -6.55 0.71 -7.85
C ALA A 52 -5.75 0.42 -9.12
N ALA A 53 -6.41 -0.05 -10.19
CA ALA A 53 -5.76 -0.29 -11.47
C ALA A 53 -5.18 1.00 -12.09
N LYS A 54 -5.92 2.11 -12.01
CA LYS A 54 -5.46 3.41 -12.52
C LYS A 54 -4.35 4.01 -11.67
N ALA A 55 -4.39 3.80 -10.35
CA ALA A 55 -3.31 4.20 -9.46
C ALA A 55 -2.02 3.41 -9.77
N ALA A 56 -2.12 2.11 -10.02
CA ALA A 56 -0.99 1.28 -10.42
C ALA A 56 -0.37 1.75 -11.74
N GLU A 57 -1.21 2.06 -12.74
CA GLU A 57 -0.76 2.60 -14.04
C GLU A 57 0.02 3.92 -13.87
N LEU A 58 -0.52 4.86 -13.08
CA LEU A 58 0.14 6.15 -12.84
C LEU A 58 1.47 5.99 -12.08
N LEU A 59 1.53 5.07 -11.11
CA LEU A 59 2.76 4.78 -10.36
C LEU A 59 3.83 4.15 -11.25
N GLU A 60 3.45 3.25 -12.17
CA GLU A 60 4.38 2.68 -13.13
C GLU A 60 4.87 3.72 -14.15
N ARG A 61 4.00 4.63 -14.64
CA ARG A 61 4.41 5.75 -15.51
C ARG A 61 5.41 6.68 -14.80
N LEU A 62 5.13 7.03 -13.55
CA LEU A 62 6.04 7.81 -12.69
C LEU A 62 7.40 7.12 -12.51
N ARG A 63 7.40 5.80 -12.31
CA ARG A 63 8.62 4.99 -12.19
C ARG A 63 9.43 4.97 -13.48
N LEU A 64 8.76 4.94 -14.64
CA LEU A 64 9.40 4.98 -15.95
C LEU A 64 9.91 6.39 -16.32
N GLY A 65 9.59 7.41 -15.52
CA GLY A 65 9.96 8.80 -15.78
C GLY A 65 9.21 9.42 -16.95
N GLU A 66 8.06 8.86 -17.31
CA GLU A 66 7.17 9.44 -18.32
C GLU A 66 6.42 10.63 -17.72
N GLU A 67 6.40 11.77 -18.42
CA GLU A 67 5.62 12.93 -17.98
C GLU A 67 4.12 12.54 -17.85
N LEU A 68 3.52 12.93 -16.71
CA LEU A 68 2.15 12.58 -16.32
C LEU A 68 1.09 13.20 -17.23
#